data_AF-A0A2E2EI97-F1
#
_entry.id   AF-A0A2E2EI97-F1
#
_cell.length_a   1.000
_cell.length_b   1.000
_cell.length_c   1.000
_cell.angle_alpha   90.00
_cell.angle_beta   90.00
_cell.angle_gamma   90.00
#
_symmetry.space_group_name_H-M   'P 1'
#
loop_
_entity.id
_entity.type
_entity.pdbx_description
1 polymer ?
#
loop_
_entity_poly.entity_id
_entity_poly.type
_entity_poly.pdbx_seq_one_letter_code
_entity_poly.pdbx_strand_id
1 'polypeptide(L)'
;MLDRIPFLGFSEPISSLTHLLTAIFFLILGSKMLWNSRGNNKRVLSLFIYYFCCIFLFSMSGVYHLLEKGTTGNYVLQILDHAGIYLMISGSFTPFQIILLRRFQRWVPLSVIWILSITGLTLTAIFFDTMPEWLLLSFFIAMGWMSLFTVLFIKKIAPQTVKYIFIGGVLYTLGAIADFTRWPQLFTGVLEAHEIFHLFVSAAALVHFYAINKISKMPVSDVLTIHIKEYPNCFKAYPTSENFFIQAKTEEELREKIRAWVDKEYLSIFKPRQIKLKFFKEDHL
;
A
#
# COMPACT_ATOMS: atom_id res chain seq x y z
N MET A 1 -14.66 -3.54 36.10
CA MET A 1 -14.43 -3.83 34.67
C MET A 1 -15.22 -5.10 34.41
N LEU A 2 -16.29 -5.06 33.60
CA LEU A 2 -16.97 -6.29 33.22
C LEU A 2 -16.03 -7.04 32.27
N ASP A 3 -15.72 -8.29 32.58
CA ASP A 3 -14.78 -9.10 31.81
C ASP A 3 -15.32 -9.28 30.39
N ARG A 4 -14.47 -9.05 29.38
CA ARG A 4 -14.81 -9.30 27.98
C ARG A 4 -15.22 -10.76 27.83
N ILE A 5 -16.17 -11.03 26.94
CA ILE A 5 -16.71 -12.38 26.77
C ILE A 5 -15.79 -13.15 25.79
N PRO A 6 -14.94 -14.09 26.27
CA PRO A 6 -14.14 -14.90 25.38
C PRO A 6 -15.05 -15.80 24.54
N PHE A 7 -14.68 -16.00 23.28
CA PHE A 7 -15.42 -16.86 22.35
C PHE A 7 -14.44 -17.66 21.49
N LEU A 8 -14.66 -18.97 21.36
CA LEU A 8 -13.79 -19.89 20.60
C LEU A 8 -12.31 -19.90 21.01
N GLY A 9 -11.99 -19.55 22.27
CA GLY A 9 -10.61 -19.46 22.76
C GLY A 9 -9.91 -18.13 22.45
N PHE A 10 -10.63 -17.14 21.93
CA PHE A 10 -10.11 -15.79 21.71
C PHE A 10 -10.30 -14.93 22.96
N SER A 11 -9.23 -14.26 23.39
CA SER A 11 -9.29 -13.27 24.46
C SER A 11 -10.13 -12.05 24.08
N GLU A 12 -9.99 -11.57 22.84
CA GLU A 12 -10.73 -10.43 22.28
C GLU A 12 -11.27 -10.77 20.88
N PRO A 13 -12.40 -11.49 20.78
CA PRO A 13 -12.82 -12.15 19.55
C PRO A 13 -13.10 -11.18 18.40
N ILE A 14 -13.73 -10.03 18.65
CA ILE A 14 -14.08 -9.08 17.59
C ILE A 14 -12.82 -8.40 17.02
N SER A 15 -11.93 -7.86 17.86
CA SER A 15 -10.66 -7.28 17.41
C SER A 15 -9.81 -8.27 16.64
N SER A 16 -9.71 -9.51 17.14
CA SER A 16 -8.92 -10.55 16.49
C SER A 16 -9.51 -10.96 15.14
N LEU A 17 -10.81 -11.31 15.08
CA LEU A 17 -11.45 -11.78 13.86
C LEU A 17 -11.48 -10.70 12.77
N THR A 18 -11.78 -9.45 13.13
CA THR A 18 -11.81 -8.35 12.16
C THR A 18 -10.45 -8.19 11.47
N HIS A 19 -9.35 -8.22 12.22
CA HIS A 19 -8.02 -8.12 11.67
C HIS A 19 -7.57 -9.40 10.94
N LEU A 20 -7.81 -10.61 11.47
CA LEU A 20 -7.43 -11.86 10.78
C LEU A 20 -8.18 -12.04 9.44
N LEU A 21 -9.49 -11.72 9.40
CA LEU A 21 -10.24 -11.73 8.14
C LEU A 21 -9.70 -10.70 7.15
N THR A 22 -9.28 -9.53 7.64
CA THR A 22 -8.63 -8.50 6.82
C THR A 22 -7.27 -9.00 6.31
N ALA A 23 -6.48 -9.71 7.11
CA ALA A 23 -5.23 -10.33 6.68
C ALA A 23 -5.46 -11.36 5.56
N ILE A 24 -6.48 -12.21 5.67
CA ILE A 24 -6.86 -13.19 4.64
C ILE A 24 -7.27 -12.46 3.34
N PHE A 25 -8.06 -11.40 3.44
CA PHE A 25 -8.41 -10.56 2.28
C PHE A 25 -7.14 -10.06 1.57
N PHE A 26 -6.19 -9.51 2.32
CA PHE A 26 -4.94 -9.00 1.75
C PHE A 26 -4.07 -10.11 1.17
N LEU A 27 -4.00 -11.27 1.82
CA LEU A 27 -3.29 -12.44 1.30
C LEU A 27 -3.82 -12.83 -0.08
N ILE A 28 -5.13 -12.89 -0.27
CA ILE A 28 -5.75 -13.31 -1.53
C ILE A 28 -5.69 -12.18 -2.58
N LEU A 29 -6.28 -11.02 -2.29
CA LEU A 29 -6.41 -9.95 -3.28
C LEU A 29 -5.11 -9.17 -3.49
N GLY A 30 -4.27 -9.05 -2.47
CA GLY A 30 -2.93 -8.49 -2.59
C GLY A 30 -2.01 -9.36 -3.44
N SER A 31 -2.07 -10.69 -3.29
CA SER A 31 -1.37 -11.61 -4.20
C SER A 31 -1.85 -11.48 -5.64
N LYS A 32 -3.17 -11.37 -5.85
CA LYS A 32 -3.75 -11.11 -7.17
C LYS A 32 -3.29 -9.77 -7.75
N MET A 33 -3.22 -8.72 -6.95
CA MET A 33 -2.69 -7.41 -7.36
C MET A 33 -1.23 -7.53 -7.81
N LEU A 34 -0.37 -8.20 -7.03
CA LEU A 34 1.04 -8.41 -7.37
C LEU A 34 1.21 -9.19 -8.68
N TRP A 35 0.49 -10.30 -8.83
CA TRP A 35 0.51 -11.11 -10.05
C TRP A 35 0.15 -10.30 -11.31
N ASN A 36 -0.88 -9.46 -11.18
CA ASN A 36 -1.39 -8.64 -12.27
C ASN A 36 -0.53 -7.41 -12.59
N SER A 37 0.39 -7.03 -11.69
CA SER A 37 1.20 -5.80 -11.78
C SER A 37 2.64 -6.04 -12.23
N ARG A 38 2.97 -7.29 -12.59
CA ARG A 38 4.29 -7.73 -13.08
C ARG A 38 4.76 -6.92 -14.30
N GLY A 39 6.05 -7.02 -14.62
CA GLY A 39 6.71 -6.40 -15.78
C GLY A 39 7.59 -5.18 -15.47
N ASN A 40 7.47 -4.58 -14.28
CA ASN A 40 8.40 -3.54 -13.82
C ASN A 40 8.84 -3.81 -12.38
N ASN A 41 10.14 -4.04 -12.16
CA ASN A 41 10.68 -4.40 -10.83
C ASN A 41 10.44 -3.33 -9.77
N LYS A 42 10.56 -2.04 -10.12
CA LYS A 42 10.32 -0.93 -9.17
C LYS A 42 8.86 -0.90 -8.72
N ARG A 43 7.93 -1.05 -9.66
CA ARG A 43 6.49 -1.13 -9.39
C ARG A 43 6.17 -2.33 -8.51
N VAL A 44 6.61 -3.52 -8.91
CA VAL A 44 6.37 -4.77 -8.17
C VAL A 44 6.94 -4.70 -6.76
N LEU A 45 8.18 -4.21 -6.59
CA LEU A 45 8.78 -4.05 -5.27
C LEU A 45 7.98 -3.08 -4.38
N SER A 46 7.54 -1.95 -4.93
CA SER A 46 6.75 -0.98 -4.16
C SER A 46 5.41 -1.55 -3.69
N LEU A 47 4.76 -2.35 -4.55
CA LEU A 47 3.51 -3.03 -4.22
C LEU A 47 3.74 -4.18 -3.23
N PHE A 48 4.87 -4.88 -3.34
CA PHE A 48 5.23 -5.96 -2.42
C PHE A 48 5.48 -5.44 -1.01
N ILE A 49 6.18 -4.31 -0.87
CA ILE A 49 6.37 -3.64 0.42
C ILE A 49 5.01 -3.32 1.06
N TYR A 50 4.10 -2.66 0.33
CA TYR A 50 2.77 -2.36 0.84
C TYR A 50 1.98 -3.63 1.22
N TYR A 51 2.00 -4.64 0.35
CA TYR A 51 1.35 -5.94 0.58
C TYR A 51 1.86 -6.62 1.86
N PHE A 52 3.18 -6.65 2.03
CA PHE A 52 3.82 -7.21 3.23
C PHE A 52 3.38 -6.44 4.49
N CYS A 53 3.40 -5.11 4.46
CA CYS A 53 2.96 -4.29 5.59
C CYS A 53 1.49 -4.54 5.97
N CYS A 54 0.60 -4.72 4.98
CA CYS A 54 -0.80 -5.09 5.24
C CYS A 54 -0.89 -6.42 5.98
N ILE A 55 -0.28 -7.48 5.42
CA ILE A 55 -0.33 -8.82 6.05
C ILE A 55 0.29 -8.77 7.43
N PHE A 56 1.42 -8.10 7.58
CA PHE A 56 2.12 -7.99 8.85
C PHE A 56 1.25 -7.32 9.91
N LEU A 57 0.73 -6.12 9.65
CA LEU A 57 -0.15 -5.41 10.60
C LEU A 57 -1.34 -6.28 11.00
N PHE A 58 -2.12 -6.74 10.03
CA PHE A 58 -3.37 -7.43 10.33
C PHE A 58 -3.17 -8.82 10.94
N SER A 59 -2.08 -9.52 10.59
CA SER A 59 -1.74 -10.80 11.23
C SER A 59 -1.25 -10.59 12.67
N MET A 60 -0.29 -9.69 12.90
CA MET A 60 0.27 -9.47 14.23
C MET A 60 -0.80 -9.00 15.21
N SER A 61 -1.61 -8.04 14.77
CA SER A 61 -2.76 -7.53 15.54
C SER A 61 -3.79 -8.62 15.82
N GLY A 62 -4.19 -9.36 14.79
CA GLY A 62 -5.17 -10.43 14.91
C GLY A 62 -4.74 -11.50 15.91
N VAL A 63 -3.48 -11.92 15.87
CA VAL A 63 -2.93 -12.93 16.80
C VAL A 63 -2.71 -12.34 18.19
N TYR A 64 -2.29 -11.08 18.33
CA TYR A 64 -2.17 -10.40 19.62
C TYR A 64 -3.49 -10.46 20.41
N HIS A 65 -4.61 -10.12 19.77
CA HIS A 65 -5.96 -10.16 20.38
C HIS A 65 -6.52 -11.57 20.57
N LEU A 66 -5.99 -12.56 19.86
CA LEU A 66 -6.32 -13.97 20.04
C LEU A 66 -5.70 -14.52 21.34
N LEU A 67 -4.41 -14.24 21.56
CA LEU A 67 -3.63 -14.87 22.64
C LEU A 67 -4.11 -14.51 24.04
N GLU A 68 -3.86 -15.41 24.99
CA GLU A 68 -4.06 -15.18 26.41
C GLU A 68 -3.20 -14.00 26.92
N LYS A 69 -3.84 -13.08 27.64
CA LYS A 69 -3.21 -11.87 28.17
C LYS A 69 -2.17 -12.21 29.25
N GLY A 70 -1.12 -11.40 29.31
CA GLY A 70 -0.08 -11.52 30.34
C GLY A 70 0.99 -12.58 30.05
N THR A 71 0.89 -13.29 28.92
CA THR A 71 1.96 -14.19 28.46
C THR A 71 3.09 -13.43 27.76
N THR A 72 4.31 -13.98 27.77
CA THR A 72 5.45 -13.41 27.02
C THR A 72 5.14 -13.29 25.53
N GLY A 73 4.43 -14.28 24.96
CA GLY A 73 4.02 -14.26 23.56
C GLY A 73 3.04 -13.12 23.25
N ASN A 74 2.05 -12.89 24.13
CA ASN A 74 1.12 -11.77 24.00
C ASN A 74 1.85 -10.43 24.08
N TYR A 75 2.81 -10.26 24.99
CA TYR A 75 3.61 -9.03 25.09
C TYR A 75 4.42 -8.75 23.82
N VAL A 76 5.13 -9.75 23.28
CA VAL A 76 5.89 -9.59 22.04
C VAL A 76 4.96 -9.21 20.88
N LEU A 77 3.82 -9.87 20.74
CA LEU A 77 2.86 -9.54 19.68
C LEU A 77 2.22 -8.17 19.87
N GLN A 78 2.06 -7.70 21.10
CA GLN A 78 1.59 -6.34 21.37
C GLN A 78 2.56 -5.28 20.83
N ILE A 79 3.87 -5.50 21.00
CA ILE A 79 4.90 -4.62 20.43
C ILE A 79 4.85 -4.69 18.89
N LEU A 80 4.72 -5.90 18.32
CA LEU A 80 4.66 -6.09 16.87
C LEU A 80 3.37 -5.52 16.25
N ASP A 81 2.27 -5.51 16.99
CA ASP A 81 1.02 -4.86 16.59
C ASP A 81 1.21 -3.34 16.40
N HIS A 82 1.81 -2.69 17.40
CA HIS A 82 2.17 -1.27 17.31
C HIS A 82 3.22 -0.99 16.22
N ALA A 83 4.22 -1.87 16.07
CA ALA A 83 5.19 -1.80 14.99
C ALA A 83 4.50 -1.88 13.61
N GLY A 84 3.44 -2.71 13.51
CA GLY A 84 2.61 -2.85 12.31
C GLY A 84 2.02 -1.52 11.86
N ILE A 85 1.60 -0.64 12.78
CA ILE A 85 1.01 0.66 12.44
C ILE A 85 2.06 1.55 11.74
N TYR A 86 3.27 1.65 12.30
CA TYR A 86 4.38 2.37 11.68
C TYR A 86 4.66 1.87 10.25
N LEU A 87 4.84 0.55 10.11
CA LEU A 87 5.12 -0.09 8.84
C LEU A 87 3.98 0.10 7.84
N MET A 88 2.73 0.05 8.27
CA MET A 88 1.57 0.26 7.41
C MET A 88 1.51 1.70 6.88
N ILE A 89 1.81 2.70 7.71
CA ILE A 89 1.85 4.10 7.28
C ILE A 89 2.90 4.27 6.17
N SER A 90 4.16 3.93 6.43
CA SER A 90 5.24 4.08 5.42
C SER A 90 5.08 3.13 4.22
N GLY A 91 4.59 1.91 4.45
CA GLY A 91 4.27 0.92 3.43
C GLY A 91 3.19 1.43 2.47
N SER A 92 2.14 2.08 2.96
CA SER A 92 1.06 2.64 2.12
C SER A 92 1.52 3.82 1.25
N PHE A 93 2.50 4.61 1.72
CA PHE A 93 3.10 5.71 0.94
C PHE A 93 3.93 5.19 -0.24
N THR A 94 4.55 4.03 -0.07
CA THR A 94 5.54 3.49 -1.01
C THR A 94 5.01 3.36 -2.45
N PRO A 95 3.88 2.65 -2.72
CA PRO A 95 3.38 2.51 -4.08
C PRO A 95 2.87 3.83 -4.67
N PHE A 96 2.25 4.72 -3.88
CA PHE A 96 1.85 6.04 -4.39
C PHE A 96 3.05 6.84 -4.89
N GLN A 97 4.16 6.82 -4.16
CA GLN A 97 5.34 7.63 -4.46
C GLN A 97 6.09 7.03 -5.65
N ILE A 98 6.24 5.70 -5.67
CA ILE A 98 6.91 5.00 -6.75
C ILE A 98 6.09 5.10 -8.05
N ILE A 99 4.78 4.89 -8.02
CA ILE A 99 3.98 4.83 -9.25
C ILE A 99 3.63 6.22 -9.77
N LEU A 100 3.17 7.13 -8.90
CA LEU A 100 2.58 8.41 -9.32
C LEU A 100 3.56 9.57 -9.37
N LEU A 101 4.72 9.48 -8.71
CA LEU A 101 5.70 10.58 -8.66
C LEU A 101 7.01 10.22 -9.32
N ARG A 102 7.85 11.23 -9.59
CA ARG A 102 9.18 11.09 -10.21
C ARG A 102 10.21 11.95 -9.46
N ARG A 103 11.49 11.57 -9.56
CA ARG A 103 12.64 12.34 -9.02
C ARG A 103 12.44 12.77 -7.55
N PHE A 104 12.68 14.05 -7.23
CA PHE A 104 12.64 14.58 -5.87
C PHE A 104 11.27 14.42 -5.21
N GLN A 105 10.18 14.61 -5.97
CA GLN A 105 8.81 14.48 -5.48
C GLN A 105 8.51 13.06 -5.00
N ARG A 106 9.16 12.06 -5.59
CA ARG A 106 9.07 10.66 -5.15
C ARG A 106 9.91 10.43 -3.90
N TRP A 107 11.20 10.75 -3.97
CA TRP A 107 12.17 10.25 -2.99
C TRP A 107 12.15 11.03 -1.68
N VAL A 108 11.96 12.35 -1.71
CA VAL A 108 11.95 13.17 -0.48
C VAL A 108 10.86 12.73 0.50
N PRO A 109 9.55 12.75 0.14
CA PRO A 109 8.51 12.35 1.08
C PRO A 109 8.61 10.85 1.46
N LEU A 110 9.09 10.00 0.54
CA LEU A 110 9.29 8.59 0.82
C LEU A 110 10.41 8.35 1.85
N SER A 111 11.55 9.01 1.71
CA SER A 111 12.65 8.91 2.68
C SER A 111 12.23 9.44 4.05
N VAL A 112 11.55 10.60 4.09
CA VAL A 112 11.09 11.18 5.35
C VAL A 112 10.12 10.25 6.08
N ILE A 113 9.11 9.70 5.40
CA ILE A 113 8.14 8.83 6.07
C ILE A 113 8.76 7.52 6.56
N TRP A 114 9.72 6.94 5.82
CA TRP A 114 10.42 5.74 6.25
C TRP A 114 11.38 6.01 7.41
N ILE A 115 12.10 7.12 7.42
CA ILE A 115 12.95 7.52 8.55
C ILE A 115 12.08 7.70 9.80
N LEU A 116 11.00 8.47 9.72
CA LEU A 116 10.08 8.67 10.85
C LEU A 116 9.45 7.35 11.32
N SER A 117 9.09 6.47 10.39
CA SER A 117 8.52 5.16 10.69
C SER A 117 9.49 4.26 11.43
N ILE A 118 10.74 4.18 10.97
CA ILE A 118 11.75 3.31 11.59
C ILE A 118 12.13 3.89 12.96
N THR A 119 12.38 5.19 13.05
CA THR A 119 12.70 5.84 14.32
C THR A 119 11.54 5.70 15.32
N GLY A 120 10.30 5.97 14.90
CA GLY A 120 9.13 5.83 15.76
C GLY A 120 8.93 4.38 16.21
N LEU A 121 9.03 3.41 15.31
CA LEU A 121 8.95 1.99 15.65
C LEU A 121 10.02 1.61 16.68
N THR A 122 11.28 1.98 16.45
CA THR A 122 12.38 1.65 17.37
C THR A 122 12.18 2.27 18.75
N LEU A 123 11.79 3.55 18.81
CA LEU A 123 11.55 4.22 20.09
C LEU A 123 10.35 3.60 20.83
N THR A 124 9.25 3.31 20.13
CA THR A 124 8.08 2.67 20.72
C THR A 124 8.39 1.26 21.21
N ALA A 125 9.21 0.49 20.50
CA ALA A 125 9.62 -0.83 20.94
C ALA A 125 10.53 -0.80 22.18
N ILE A 126 11.43 0.20 22.28
CA ILE A 126 12.35 0.33 23.43
C ILE A 126 11.62 0.87 24.67
N PHE A 127 10.75 1.86 24.49
CA PHE A 127 10.09 2.58 25.58
C PHE A 127 8.62 2.15 25.77
N PHE A 128 8.28 0.95 25.31
CA PHE A 128 6.90 0.47 25.16
C PHE A 128 6.05 0.68 26.43
N ASP A 129 6.57 0.29 27.60
CA ASP A 129 5.83 0.35 28.87
C ASP A 129 5.69 1.78 29.44
N THR A 130 6.44 2.74 28.91
CA THR A 130 6.53 4.11 29.45
C THR A 130 6.00 5.18 28.49
N MET A 131 5.77 4.82 27.22
CA MET A 131 5.39 5.77 26.20
C MET A 131 3.93 6.21 26.40
N PRO A 132 3.64 7.52 26.54
CA PRO A 132 2.27 7.98 26.69
C PRO A 132 1.44 7.72 25.44
N GLU A 133 0.23 7.18 25.62
CA GLU A 133 -0.71 6.87 24.53
C GLU A 133 -0.99 8.08 23.61
N TRP A 134 -1.20 9.27 24.20
CA TRP A 134 -1.48 10.49 23.44
C TRP A 134 -0.33 10.88 22.51
N LEU A 135 0.93 10.62 22.91
CA LEU A 135 2.11 10.95 22.13
C LEU A 135 2.21 10.00 20.92
N LEU A 136 2.00 8.72 21.18
CA LEU A 136 2.01 7.67 20.16
C LEU A 136 0.94 7.95 19.09
N LEU A 137 -0.29 8.21 19.53
CA LEU A 137 -1.41 8.50 18.65
C LEU A 137 -1.21 9.77 17.84
N SER A 138 -0.73 10.85 18.48
CA SER A 138 -0.44 12.12 17.80
C SER A 138 0.60 11.92 16.70
N PHE A 139 1.62 11.08 16.96
CA PHE A 139 2.65 10.77 15.99
C PHE A 139 2.10 9.97 14.81
N PHE A 140 1.26 8.97 15.04
CA PHE A 140 0.59 8.20 13.97
C PHE A 140 -0.28 9.07 13.08
N ILE A 141 -1.12 9.92 13.68
CA ILE A 141 -1.99 10.84 12.95
C ILE A 141 -1.13 11.82 12.14
N ALA A 142 -0.13 12.44 12.76
CA ALA A 142 0.76 13.38 12.09
C ALA A 142 1.44 12.74 10.88
N MET A 143 2.02 11.54 11.03
CA MET A 143 2.64 10.79 9.95
C MET A 143 1.65 10.47 8.82
N GLY A 144 0.44 10.00 9.14
CA GLY A 144 -0.59 9.69 8.13
C GLY A 144 -0.98 10.91 7.29
N TRP A 145 -1.13 12.08 7.92
CA TRP A 145 -1.48 13.32 7.24
C TRP A 145 -0.32 13.97 6.46
N MET A 146 0.92 13.48 6.60
CA MET A 146 2.01 13.84 5.67
C MET A 146 1.70 13.46 4.22
N SER A 147 0.72 12.58 3.99
CA SER A 147 0.21 12.26 2.64
C SER A 147 -0.32 13.49 1.90
N LEU A 148 -0.66 14.57 2.59
CA LEU A 148 -1.04 15.85 1.96
C LEU A 148 0.07 16.41 1.05
N PHE A 149 1.34 16.19 1.39
CA PHE A 149 2.46 16.57 0.51
C PHE A 149 2.39 15.82 -0.83
N THR A 150 2.09 14.51 -0.81
CA THR A 150 1.87 13.70 -2.02
C THR A 150 0.66 14.23 -2.79
N VAL A 151 -0.44 14.55 -2.11
CA VAL A 151 -1.68 15.07 -2.71
C VAL A 151 -1.41 16.37 -3.50
N LEU A 152 -0.55 17.27 -3.00
CA LEU A 152 -0.21 18.50 -3.73
C LEU A 152 0.30 18.24 -5.14
N PHE A 153 1.07 17.17 -5.33
CA PHE A 153 1.64 16.81 -6.62
C PHE A 153 0.67 16.04 -7.52
N ILE A 154 -0.20 15.19 -6.94
CA ILE A 154 -1.06 14.29 -7.74
C ILE A 154 -2.48 14.81 -7.95
N LYS A 155 -2.94 15.86 -7.24
CA LYS A 155 -4.35 16.30 -7.26
C LYS A 155 -4.93 16.61 -8.64
N LYS A 156 -4.13 17.15 -9.56
CA LYS A 156 -4.58 17.46 -10.93
C LYS A 156 -4.56 16.26 -11.87
N ILE A 157 -3.85 15.20 -11.49
CA ILE A 157 -3.48 14.10 -12.39
C ILE A 157 -4.17 12.80 -12.00
N ALA A 158 -4.38 12.59 -10.70
CA ALA A 158 -5.05 11.44 -10.13
C ALA A 158 -6.07 11.88 -9.05
N PRO A 159 -7.08 12.69 -9.40
CA PRO A 159 -8.05 13.22 -8.43
C PRO A 159 -8.84 12.12 -7.70
N GLN A 160 -9.14 11.02 -8.39
CA GLN A 160 -9.79 9.87 -7.78
C GLN A 160 -8.91 9.22 -6.70
N THR A 161 -7.60 9.10 -6.95
CA THR A 161 -6.65 8.60 -5.94
C THR A 161 -6.59 9.51 -4.72
N VAL A 162 -6.58 10.83 -4.93
CA VAL A 162 -6.64 11.81 -3.82
C VAL A 162 -7.89 11.63 -2.97
N LYS A 163 -9.05 11.43 -3.60
CA LYS A 163 -10.31 11.17 -2.87
C LYS A 163 -10.16 9.97 -1.92
N TYR A 164 -9.59 8.86 -2.39
CA TYR A 164 -9.42 7.66 -1.56
C TYR A 164 -8.36 7.83 -0.46
N ILE A 165 -7.26 8.54 -0.73
CA ILE A 165 -6.26 8.90 0.31
C ILE A 165 -6.92 9.72 1.40
N PHE A 166 -7.75 10.71 1.03
CA PHE A 166 -8.45 11.55 1.99
C PHE A 166 -9.47 10.76 2.83
N ILE A 167 -10.30 9.93 2.18
CA ILE A 167 -11.27 9.07 2.87
C ILE A 167 -10.54 8.13 3.84
N GLY A 168 -9.46 7.48 3.41
CA GLY A 168 -8.67 6.59 4.28
C GLY A 168 -8.06 7.35 5.46
N GLY A 169 -7.47 8.52 5.23
CA GLY A 169 -6.95 9.38 6.30
C GLY A 169 -8.00 9.79 7.33
N VAL A 170 -9.20 10.15 6.88
CA VAL A 170 -10.34 10.45 7.77
C VAL A 170 -10.75 9.22 8.57
N LEU A 171 -10.90 8.05 7.92
CA LEU A 171 -11.26 6.81 8.61
C LEU A 171 -10.25 6.43 9.70
N TYR A 172 -8.95 6.48 9.39
CA TYR A 172 -7.90 6.26 10.40
C TYR A 172 -7.99 7.25 11.57
N THR A 173 -8.22 8.52 11.28
CA THR A 173 -8.32 9.57 12.31
C THR A 173 -9.56 9.37 13.19
N LEU A 174 -10.70 9.01 12.61
CA LEU A 174 -11.93 8.74 13.36
C LEU A 174 -11.77 7.51 14.26
N GLY A 175 -11.17 6.43 13.75
CA GLY A 175 -10.85 5.27 14.57
C GLY A 175 -9.93 5.63 15.73
N ALA A 176 -8.84 6.35 15.45
CA ALA A 176 -7.89 6.80 16.46
C ALA A 176 -8.55 7.65 17.57
N ILE A 177 -9.43 8.58 17.19
CA ILE A 177 -10.19 9.39 18.14
C ILE A 177 -11.14 8.53 18.97
N ALA A 178 -11.83 7.57 18.34
CA ALA A 178 -12.73 6.68 19.05
C ALA A 178 -11.99 5.89 20.13
N ASP A 179 -10.88 5.23 19.77
CA ASP A 179 -10.07 4.46 20.71
C ASP A 179 -9.54 5.33 21.87
N PHE A 180 -8.97 6.49 21.55
CA PHE A 180 -8.40 7.40 22.55
C PHE A 180 -9.44 7.93 23.54
N THR A 181 -10.61 8.32 23.03
CA THR A 181 -11.71 8.84 23.86
C THR A 181 -12.51 7.75 24.55
N ARG A 182 -12.22 6.47 24.24
CA ARG A 182 -12.95 5.30 24.73
C ARG A 182 -14.45 5.38 24.43
N TRP A 183 -14.81 6.02 23.30
CA TRP A 183 -16.18 6.23 22.86
C TRP A 183 -16.33 6.04 21.34
N PRO A 184 -17.43 5.45 20.83
CA PRO A 184 -18.63 5.01 21.56
C PRO A 184 -18.51 3.59 22.14
N GLN A 185 -19.37 3.30 23.11
CA GLN A 185 -19.58 1.96 23.65
C GLN A 185 -20.96 1.48 23.20
N LEU A 186 -21.00 0.75 22.07
CA LEU A 186 -22.28 0.35 21.46
C LEU A 186 -22.89 -0.86 22.17
N PHE A 187 -22.06 -1.87 22.45
CA PHE A 187 -22.44 -3.06 23.19
C PHE A 187 -21.34 -3.40 24.20
N THR A 188 -21.61 -3.15 25.47
CA THR A 188 -20.65 -3.36 26.56
C THR A 188 -20.11 -4.79 26.55
N GLY A 189 -18.78 -4.92 26.59
CA GLY A 189 -18.08 -6.21 26.55
C GLY A 189 -18.03 -6.92 25.19
N VAL A 190 -18.59 -6.33 24.12
CA VAL A 190 -18.63 -6.91 22.77
C VAL A 190 -18.12 -5.95 21.69
N LEU A 191 -18.68 -4.74 21.61
CA LEU A 191 -18.35 -3.75 20.59
C LEU A 191 -18.15 -2.39 21.26
N GLU A 192 -16.93 -2.17 21.73
CA GLU A 192 -16.49 -0.94 22.37
C GLU A 192 -15.60 -0.16 21.41
N ALA A 193 -15.08 0.97 21.89
CA ALA A 193 -14.30 1.90 21.08
C ALA A 193 -13.07 1.25 20.42
N HIS A 194 -12.48 0.26 21.09
CA HIS A 194 -11.32 -0.45 20.58
C HIS A 194 -11.67 -1.31 19.35
N GLU A 195 -12.71 -2.14 19.44
CA GLU A 195 -13.20 -2.93 18.30
C GLU A 195 -13.64 -2.04 17.14
N ILE A 196 -14.25 -0.89 17.46
CA ILE A 196 -14.61 0.13 16.47
C ILE A 196 -13.37 0.68 15.79
N PHE A 197 -12.28 0.93 16.52
CA PHE A 197 -11.00 1.31 15.94
C PHE A 197 -10.47 0.25 14.96
N HIS A 198 -10.50 -1.05 15.32
CA HIS A 198 -10.14 -2.13 14.38
C HIS A 198 -10.97 -2.09 13.10
N LEU A 199 -12.29 -1.88 13.21
CA LEU A 199 -13.16 -1.74 12.03
C LEU A 199 -12.78 -0.53 11.15
N PHE A 200 -12.48 0.62 11.76
CA PHE A 200 -12.02 1.80 11.04
C PHE A 200 -10.66 1.59 10.36
N VAL A 201 -9.72 0.95 11.04
CA VAL A 201 -8.38 0.60 10.51
C VAL A 201 -8.50 -0.32 9.31
N SER A 202 -9.32 -1.39 9.41
CA SER A 202 -9.61 -2.30 8.29
C SER A 202 -10.27 -1.56 7.14
N ALA A 203 -11.31 -0.75 7.39
CA ALA A 203 -12.00 0.00 6.35
C ALA A 203 -11.06 0.98 5.62
N ALA A 204 -10.23 1.71 6.37
CA ALA A 204 -9.24 2.62 5.82
C ALA A 204 -8.20 1.90 4.95
N ALA A 205 -7.69 0.75 5.43
CA ALA A 205 -6.75 -0.07 4.68
C ALA A 205 -7.36 -0.61 3.37
N LEU A 206 -8.64 -1.03 3.39
CA LEU A 206 -9.37 -1.47 2.19
C LEU A 206 -9.55 -0.33 1.18
N VAL A 207 -9.83 0.89 1.64
CA VAL A 207 -9.92 2.08 0.79
C VAL A 207 -8.57 2.39 0.14
N HIS A 208 -7.48 2.35 0.92
CA HIS A 208 -6.13 2.53 0.39
C HIS A 208 -5.74 1.42 -0.58
N PHE A 209 -6.08 0.16 -0.28
CA PHE A 209 -5.86 -0.97 -1.17
C PHE A 209 -6.55 -0.77 -2.52
N TYR A 210 -7.81 -0.35 -2.50
CA TYR A 210 -8.57 -0.07 -3.71
C TYR A 210 -7.90 1.02 -4.56
N ALA A 211 -7.43 2.09 -3.92
CA ALA A 211 -6.72 3.18 -4.59
C ALA A 211 -5.39 2.71 -5.22
N ILE A 212 -4.61 1.92 -4.47
CA ILE A 212 -3.33 1.36 -4.92
C ILE A 212 -3.55 0.35 -6.05
N ASN A 213 -4.55 -0.52 -5.93
CA ASN A 213 -4.89 -1.50 -6.95
C ASN A 213 -5.30 -0.82 -8.28
N LYS A 214 -6.00 0.33 -8.23
CA LYS A 214 -6.33 1.12 -9.43
C LYS A 214 -5.10 1.62 -10.19
N ILE A 215 -4.04 1.98 -9.47
CA ILE A 215 -2.81 2.52 -10.07
C ILE A 215 -1.73 1.44 -10.28
N SER A 216 -1.95 0.23 -9.76
CA SER A 216 -0.95 -0.85 -9.67
C SER A 216 -0.37 -1.31 -11.01
N LYS A 217 -1.06 -1.04 -12.12
CA LYS A 217 -0.63 -1.38 -13.49
C LYS A 217 -0.03 -0.22 -14.26
N MET A 218 -0.08 0.99 -13.71
CA MET A 218 0.41 2.17 -14.41
C MET A 218 1.92 2.07 -14.66
N PRO A 219 2.41 2.60 -15.78
CA PRO A 219 3.82 2.52 -16.13
C PRO A 219 4.67 3.46 -15.27
N VAL A 220 5.89 3.02 -14.98
CA VAL A 220 6.81 3.69 -14.02
C VAL A 220 8.14 4.07 -14.68
N SER A 221 8.42 3.57 -15.88
CA SER A 221 9.70 3.73 -16.56
C SER A 221 9.91 5.15 -17.09
N ASP A 222 11.01 5.78 -16.68
CA ASP A 222 11.45 7.06 -17.26
C ASP A 222 12.07 6.87 -18.66
N VAL A 223 12.63 5.68 -18.92
CA VAL A 223 13.17 5.26 -20.22
C VAL A 223 12.47 3.97 -20.61
N LEU A 224 11.62 4.04 -21.64
CA LEU A 224 10.89 2.88 -22.13
C LEU A 224 11.74 2.17 -23.19
N THR A 225 12.29 1.01 -22.83
CA THR A 225 13.05 0.18 -23.77
C THR A 225 12.15 -0.94 -24.31
N ILE A 226 12.08 -1.05 -25.63
CA ILE A 226 11.22 -1.99 -26.35
C ILE A 226 12.10 -2.80 -27.29
N HIS A 227 12.09 -4.11 -27.12
CA HIS A 227 12.70 -5.05 -28.05
C HIS A 227 11.68 -5.35 -29.16
N ILE A 228 12.08 -5.14 -30.40
CA ILE A 228 11.24 -5.37 -31.58
C ILE A 228 11.81 -6.59 -32.29
N LYS A 229 11.00 -7.64 -32.42
CA LYS A 229 11.28 -8.77 -33.28
C LYS A 229 10.63 -8.53 -34.64
N GLU A 230 11.44 -8.60 -35.69
CA GLU A 230 11.00 -8.49 -37.08
C GLU A 230 10.74 -9.89 -37.67
N TYR A 231 9.54 -10.06 -38.22
CA TYR A 231 9.11 -11.25 -38.95
C TYR A 231 8.76 -10.85 -40.39
N PRO A 232 8.75 -11.79 -41.37
CA PRO A 232 8.48 -11.47 -42.78
C PRO A 232 7.20 -10.66 -43.03
N ASN A 233 6.16 -10.84 -42.20
CA ASN A 233 4.86 -10.20 -42.37
C ASN A 233 4.42 -9.32 -41.18
N CYS A 234 5.25 -9.20 -40.14
CA CYS A 234 4.87 -8.39 -38.96
C CYS A 234 6.06 -8.02 -38.06
N PHE A 235 5.83 -7.02 -37.22
CA PHE A 235 6.70 -6.65 -36.12
C PHE A 235 6.01 -6.95 -34.79
N LYS A 236 6.76 -7.48 -33.82
CA LYS A 236 6.30 -7.73 -32.45
C LYS A 236 7.15 -6.96 -31.46
N ALA A 237 6.53 -6.08 -30.67
CA ALA A 237 7.17 -5.27 -29.66
C ALA A 237 6.99 -5.87 -28.26
N TYR A 238 8.12 -6.11 -27.60
CA TYR A 238 8.26 -6.65 -26.25
C TYR A 238 8.96 -5.62 -25.37
N PRO A 239 8.24 -4.91 -24.49
CA PRO A 239 8.85 -4.00 -23.51
C PRO A 239 9.71 -4.79 -22.50
N THR A 240 10.87 -4.23 -22.13
CA THR A 240 11.74 -4.84 -21.10
C THR A 240 11.45 -4.33 -19.69
N SER A 241 10.67 -3.26 -19.57
CA SER A 241 10.46 -2.52 -18.32
C SER A 241 8.99 -2.19 -18.05
N GLU A 242 8.08 -2.68 -18.89
CA GLU A 242 6.64 -2.55 -18.72
C GLU A 242 5.94 -3.83 -19.19
N ASN A 243 4.63 -3.95 -18.96
CA ASN A 243 3.87 -5.16 -19.28
C ASN A 243 2.80 -4.87 -20.35
N PHE A 244 3.21 -4.92 -21.61
CA PHE A 244 2.32 -4.85 -22.76
C PHE A 244 2.89 -5.66 -23.92
N PHE A 245 2.07 -5.92 -24.92
CA PHE A 245 2.49 -6.53 -26.18
C PHE A 245 1.81 -5.81 -27.33
N ILE A 246 2.58 -5.43 -28.36
CA ILE A 246 2.05 -4.78 -29.56
C ILE A 246 2.54 -5.56 -30.77
N GLN A 247 1.63 -5.81 -31.70
CA GLN A 247 1.92 -6.36 -33.02
C GLN A 247 1.42 -5.40 -34.11
N ALA A 248 2.20 -5.26 -35.18
CA ALA A 248 1.91 -4.41 -36.32
C ALA A 248 2.42 -5.06 -37.62
N LYS A 249 1.87 -4.70 -38.77
CA LYS A 249 2.33 -5.17 -40.09
C LYS A 249 3.51 -4.37 -40.60
N THR A 250 3.54 -3.07 -40.32
CA THR A 250 4.63 -2.16 -40.71
C THR A 250 5.31 -1.54 -39.50
N GLU A 251 6.53 -1.04 -39.69
CA GLU A 251 7.24 -0.30 -38.64
C GLU A 251 6.52 1.01 -38.27
N GLU A 252 5.91 1.68 -39.25
CA GLU A 252 5.14 2.90 -39.03
C GLU A 252 3.93 2.64 -38.13
N GLU A 253 3.14 1.62 -38.45
CA GLU A 253 2.00 1.18 -37.63
C GLU A 253 2.46 0.79 -36.22
N LEU A 254 3.62 0.15 -36.09
CA LEU A 254 4.20 -0.19 -34.78
C LEU A 254 4.48 1.06 -33.94
N ARG A 255 5.12 2.07 -34.55
CA ARG A 255 5.49 3.33 -33.89
C ARG A 255 4.25 4.13 -33.49
N GLU A 256 3.20 4.11 -34.29
CA GLU A 256 1.91 4.72 -33.94
C GLU A 256 1.25 4.01 -32.77
N LYS A 257 1.17 2.67 -32.80
CA LYS A 257 0.61 1.88 -31.70
C LYS A 257 1.37 2.09 -30.39
N ILE A 258 2.71 2.17 -30.44
CA ILE A 258 3.53 2.47 -29.26
C ILE A 258 3.21 3.87 -28.72
N ARG A 259 3.12 4.89 -29.59
CA ARG A 259 2.76 6.25 -29.18
C ARG A 259 1.37 6.32 -28.56
N ALA A 260 0.38 5.71 -29.21
CA ALA A 260 -0.99 5.63 -28.70
C ALA A 260 -1.05 4.93 -27.34
N TRP A 261 -0.29 3.84 -27.16
CA TRP A 261 -0.19 3.16 -25.86
C TRP A 261 0.44 4.05 -24.78
N VAL A 262 1.55 4.75 -25.11
CA VAL A 262 2.18 5.70 -24.17
C VAL A 262 1.21 6.80 -23.77
N ASP A 263 0.50 7.40 -24.72
CA ASP A 263 -0.43 8.51 -24.47
C ASP A 263 -1.65 8.08 -23.65
N LYS A 264 -2.07 6.82 -23.80
CA LYS A 264 -3.18 6.24 -23.04
C LYS A 264 -2.79 5.85 -21.62
N GLU A 265 -1.65 5.18 -21.45
CA GLU A 265 -1.31 4.51 -20.19
C GLU A 265 -0.43 5.36 -19.26
N TYR A 266 0.40 6.26 -19.78
CA TYR A 266 1.18 7.17 -18.94
C TYR A 266 0.35 8.37 -18.49
N LEU A 267 0.64 8.85 -17.28
CA LEU A 267 0.17 10.17 -16.86
C LEU A 267 0.77 11.24 -17.78
N SER A 268 -0.05 12.21 -18.18
CA SER A 268 0.31 13.24 -19.16
C SER A 268 1.62 13.97 -18.86
N ILE A 269 1.89 14.24 -17.57
CA ILE A 269 3.10 14.93 -17.13
C ILE A 269 4.31 14.00 -16.89
N PHE A 270 4.12 12.69 -16.93
CA PHE A 270 5.15 11.69 -16.63
C PHE A 270 5.39 10.72 -17.79
N LYS A 271 5.11 11.14 -19.03
CA LYS A 271 5.51 10.40 -20.24
C LYS A 271 7.00 10.02 -20.18
N PRO A 272 7.39 8.88 -20.75
CA PRO A 272 8.78 8.45 -20.75
C PRO A 272 9.63 9.51 -21.45
N ARG A 273 10.76 9.89 -20.83
CA ARG A 273 11.69 10.87 -21.42
C ARG A 273 12.32 10.38 -22.70
N GLN A 274 12.49 9.07 -22.80
CA GLN A 274 13.13 8.43 -23.94
C GLN A 274 12.44 7.10 -24.22
N ILE A 275 12.14 6.85 -25.50
CA ILE A 275 11.68 5.55 -26.00
C ILE A 275 12.82 4.97 -26.83
N LYS A 276 13.39 3.84 -26.38
CA LYS A 276 14.48 3.13 -27.07
C LYS A 276 13.92 1.91 -27.76
N LEU A 277 13.93 1.91 -29.09
CA LEU A 277 13.54 0.77 -29.91
C LEU A 277 14.80 -0.01 -30.28
N LYS A 278 14.86 -1.29 -29.92
CA LYS A 278 15.96 -2.19 -30.28
C LYS A 278 15.42 -3.28 -31.20
N PHE A 279 15.85 -3.25 -32.46
CA PHE A 279 15.41 -4.21 -33.47
C PHE A 279 16.30 -5.45 -33.44
N PHE A 280 15.67 -6.62 -33.54
CA PHE A 280 16.30 -7.92 -33.67
C PHE A 280 15.65 -8.62 -34.86
N LYS A 281 16.46 -9.00 -35.86
CA LYS A 281 16.03 -9.91 -36.91
C LYS A 281 16.14 -11.33 -36.37
N GLU A 282 15.12 -12.13 -36.60
CA GLU A 282 15.21 -13.57 -36.31
C GLU A 282 16.01 -14.18 -37.47
N ASP A 283 17.25 -14.58 -37.21
CA ASP A 283 18.04 -15.32 -38.19
C ASP A 283 17.33 -16.66 -38.43
N HIS A 284 16.93 -16.90 -39.68
CA HIS A 284 16.32 -18.16 -40.10
C HIS A 284 17.31 -19.30 -39.89
N LEU A 285 17.11 -20.09 -38.83
CA LEU A 285 17.63 -21.46 -38.71
C LEU A 285 16.63 -22.44 -39.32
#